data_AF-A0A1I6NVM9-F1
#
_entry.id   AF-A0A1I6NVM9-F1
#
_cell.length_a   1.000
_cell.length_b   1.000
_cell.length_c   1.000
_cell.angle_alpha   90.00
_cell.angle_beta   90.00
_cell.angle_gamma   90.00
#
_symmetry.space_group_name_H-M   'P 1'
#
loop_
_entity.id
_entity.type
_entity.pdbx_description
1 polymer ?
#
loop_
_entity_poly.entity_id
_entity_poly.type
_entity_poly.pdbx_seq_one_letter_code
_entity_poly.pdbx_strand_id
1 'polypeptide(L)'
;MTPLAITLAVFASAATAHDWYEPVCCSGRDCVPIRASAVVTDGGWLVRLAPADHPMLNVGAEYFVPYEDFRVRPSQDDRFHVCISNVERYLLCLYVPEGKG
;
A
#
# COMPACT_ATOMS: atom_id res chain seq x y z
N MET A 1 46.31 30.65 -8.87
CA MET A 1 45.48 29.83 -7.95
C MET A 1 44.03 30.03 -8.36
N THR A 2 43.50 29.18 -9.22
CA THR A 2 42.10 29.22 -9.70
C THR A 2 41.29 28.21 -8.89
N PRO A 3 40.18 28.60 -8.23
CA PRO A 3 39.36 27.64 -7.52
C PRO A 3 38.45 26.92 -8.53
N LEU A 4 38.49 25.59 -8.52
CA LEU A 4 37.56 24.76 -9.27
C LEU A 4 36.26 24.67 -8.46
N ALA A 5 35.22 25.36 -8.89
CA ALA A 5 33.90 25.25 -8.29
C ALA A 5 33.27 23.91 -8.70
N ILE A 6 33.07 23.02 -7.74
CA ILE A 6 32.34 21.75 -7.94
C ILE A 6 30.85 22.05 -7.82
N THR A 7 30.15 22.07 -8.94
CA THR A 7 28.69 22.10 -8.99
C THR A 7 28.13 20.72 -8.67
N LEU A 8 27.56 20.56 -7.47
CA LEU A 8 26.82 19.37 -7.09
C LEU A 8 25.43 19.41 -7.77
N ALA A 9 25.26 18.64 -8.84
CA ALA A 9 23.95 18.46 -9.46
C ALA A 9 23.11 17.49 -8.62
N VAL A 10 22.13 18.02 -7.89
CA VAL A 10 21.14 17.22 -7.17
C VAL A 10 20.08 16.77 -8.17
N PHE A 11 20.15 15.52 -8.61
CA PHE A 11 19.06 14.89 -9.37
C PHE A 11 17.94 14.54 -8.39
N ALA A 12 16.89 15.37 -8.37
CA ALA A 12 15.64 15.03 -7.70
C ALA A 12 14.91 13.99 -8.57
N SER A 13 15.06 12.71 -8.24
CA SER A 13 14.21 11.66 -8.79
C SER A 13 12.76 11.98 -8.42
N ALA A 14 11.87 12.09 -9.40
CA ALA A 14 10.45 12.17 -9.12
C ALA A 14 10.05 10.85 -8.43
N ALA A 15 9.83 10.91 -7.11
CA ALA A 15 9.27 9.80 -6.37
C ALA A 15 7.80 9.67 -6.75
N THR A 16 7.53 8.90 -7.80
CA THR A 16 6.19 8.54 -8.23
C THR A 16 5.70 7.42 -7.32
N ALA A 17 5.19 7.80 -6.15
CA ALA A 17 4.47 6.88 -5.25
C ALA A 17 3.25 6.21 -5.92
N HIS A 18 2.95 6.53 -7.18
CA HIS A 18 1.89 5.91 -7.97
C HIS A 18 2.38 4.75 -8.86
N ASP A 19 3.69 4.62 -9.12
CA ASP A 19 4.21 3.72 -10.16
C ASP A 19 4.49 2.29 -9.64
N TRP A 20 4.56 2.12 -8.33
CA TRP A 20 4.80 0.81 -7.69
C TRP A 20 3.56 -0.09 -7.59
N TYR A 21 2.35 0.46 -7.75
CA TYR A 21 1.12 -0.30 -7.63
C TYR A 21 0.66 -0.82 -8.99
N GLU A 22 0.29 -2.09 -9.06
CA GLU A 22 -0.19 -2.67 -10.30
C GLU A 22 -1.52 -2.01 -10.73
N PRO A 23 -1.71 -1.74 -12.03
CA PRO A 23 -2.94 -1.15 -12.54
C PRO A 23 -4.21 -1.96 -12.19
N VAL A 24 -4.10 -3.28 -12.02
CA VAL A 24 -5.22 -4.13 -11.61
C VAL A 24 -5.68 -3.88 -10.16
N CYS A 25 -4.79 -3.37 -9.30
CA CYS A 25 -5.06 -3.18 -7.88
C CYS A 25 -5.65 -1.81 -7.59
N CYS A 26 -4.99 -0.74 -8.06
CA CYS A 26 -5.35 0.65 -7.76
C CYS A 26 -5.65 1.50 -9.01
N SER A 27 -5.70 0.92 -10.22
CA SER A 27 -5.85 1.66 -11.48
C SER A 27 -4.82 2.80 -11.64
N GLY A 28 -3.59 2.58 -11.15
CA GLY A 28 -2.52 3.58 -11.14
C GLY A 28 -2.71 4.72 -10.14
N ARG A 29 -3.55 4.54 -9.12
CA ARG A 29 -3.76 5.49 -8.02
C ARG A 29 -2.97 5.07 -6.79
N ASP A 30 -2.79 5.99 -5.85
CA ASP A 30 -2.22 5.64 -4.54
C ASP A 30 -3.15 4.73 -3.75
N CYS A 31 -2.62 3.58 -3.35
CA CYS A 31 -3.16 2.81 -2.25
C CYS A 31 -2.74 3.47 -0.93
N VAL A 32 -3.57 3.30 0.12
CA VAL A 32 -3.38 4.00 1.39
C VAL A 32 -2.70 3.08 2.41
N PRO A 33 -1.65 3.54 3.11
CA PRO A 33 -1.03 2.76 4.17
C PRO A 33 -2.04 2.59 5.32
N ILE A 34 -2.16 1.36 5.80
CA ILE A 34 -2.97 1.01 6.97
C ILE A 34 -2.06 0.67 8.15
N ARG A 35 -2.60 0.79 9.36
CA ARG A 35 -1.88 0.43 10.58
C ARG A 35 -1.61 -1.08 10.59
N ALA A 36 -0.41 -1.50 10.95
CA ALA A 36 -0.10 -2.93 11.07
C ALA A 36 -1.04 -3.67 12.04
N SER A 37 -1.50 -2.99 13.10
CA SER A 37 -2.48 -3.53 14.05
C SER A 37 -3.86 -3.80 13.45
N ALA A 38 -4.15 -3.27 12.26
CA ALA A 38 -5.38 -3.56 11.52
C ALA A 38 -5.31 -4.91 10.78
N VAL A 39 -4.15 -5.56 10.75
CA VAL A 39 -3.93 -6.83 10.08
C VAL A 39 -3.55 -7.90 11.09
N VAL A 40 -4.28 -9.01 11.09
CA VAL A 40 -4.01 -10.18 11.93
C VAL A 40 -3.84 -11.39 11.02
N THR A 41 -2.85 -12.23 11.33
CA THR A 41 -2.62 -13.51 10.66
C THR A 41 -3.46 -14.60 11.34
N ASP A 42 -4.44 -15.16 10.64
CA ASP A 42 -5.35 -16.20 11.15
C ASP A 42 -5.76 -17.17 10.03
N GLY A 43 -4.82 -18.05 9.62
CA GLY A 43 -5.00 -18.89 8.42
C GLY A 43 -5.04 -18.10 7.09
N GLY A 44 -4.72 -16.81 7.15
CA GLY A 44 -4.75 -15.82 6.09
C GLY A 44 -4.60 -14.42 6.69
N TRP A 45 -4.80 -13.40 5.87
CA TRP A 45 -4.81 -12.00 6.29
C TRP A 45 -6.23 -11.56 6.67
N LEU A 46 -6.46 -11.34 7.95
CA LEU A 46 -7.67 -10.69 8.44
C LEU A 46 -7.42 -9.18 8.59
N VAL A 47 -8.03 -8.40 7.71
CA VAL A 47 -7.89 -6.94 7.66
C VAL A 47 -9.12 -6.28 8.28
N ARG A 48 -8.94 -5.55 9.38
CA ARG A 48 -10.00 -4.86 10.14
C ARG A 48 -9.78 -3.36 10.13
N LEU A 49 -10.60 -2.66 9.36
CA LEU A 49 -10.51 -1.21 9.20
C LEU A 49 -11.64 -0.54 9.98
N ALA A 50 -11.31 0.35 10.89
CA ALA A 50 -12.26 1.26 11.50
C ALA A 50 -12.70 2.34 10.47
N PRO A 51 -13.80 3.07 10.73
CA PRO A 51 -14.10 4.27 9.96
C PRO A 51 -12.87 5.20 9.92
N ALA A 52 -12.59 5.78 8.76
CA ALA A 52 -11.43 6.64 8.50
C ALA A 52 -10.03 5.96 8.51
N ASP A 53 -9.89 4.67 8.82
CA ASP A 53 -8.62 3.95 8.55
C ASP A 53 -8.34 3.88 7.04
N HIS A 54 -9.36 4.05 6.20
CA HIS A 54 -9.23 4.20 4.76
C HIS A 54 -10.19 5.28 4.24
N PRO A 55 -9.77 6.19 3.32
CA PRO A 55 -10.61 7.30 2.85
C PRO A 55 -11.92 6.88 2.17
N MET A 56 -11.96 5.67 1.60
CA MET A 56 -13.16 5.12 0.95
C MET A 56 -14.17 4.49 1.95
N LEU A 57 -13.83 4.42 3.24
CA LEU A 57 -14.65 3.80 4.27
C LEU A 57 -15.21 4.84 5.24
N ASN A 58 -16.52 5.07 5.16
CA ASN A 58 -17.27 5.87 6.13
C ASN A 58 -17.85 5.03 7.29
N VAL A 59 -17.71 3.71 7.23
CA VAL A 59 -18.04 2.73 8.25
C VAL A 59 -16.92 1.71 8.32
N GLY A 60 -16.82 0.95 9.42
CA GLY A 60 -15.80 -0.10 9.53
C GLY A 60 -16.03 -1.23 8.53
N ALA A 61 -14.95 -1.92 8.16
CA ALA A 61 -14.98 -3.06 7.25
C ALA A 61 -14.00 -4.15 7.69
N GLU A 62 -14.34 -5.39 7.38
CA GLU A 62 -13.49 -6.56 7.62
C GLU A 62 -13.34 -7.36 6.32
N TYR A 63 -12.12 -7.78 6.01
CA TYR A 63 -11.79 -8.59 4.85
C TYR A 63 -10.89 -9.74 5.24
N PHE A 64 -11.21 -10.94 4.75
CA PHE A 64 -10.33 -12.09 4.81
C PHE A 64 -9.69 -12.32 3.44
N VAL A 65 -8.36 -12.46 3.41
CA VAL A 65 -7.58 -12.72 2.20
C VAL A 65 -6.65 -13.90 2.48
N PRO A 66 -6.83 -15.07 1.83
CA PRO A 66 -5.88 -16.18 1.96
C PRO A 66 -4.45 -15.75 1.63
N TYR A 67 -3.44 -16.38 2.26
CA TYR A 67 -2.03 -16.00 2.04
C TYR A 67 -1.60 -16.06 0.56
N GLU A 68 -2.06 -17.08 -0.15
CA GLU A 68 -1.75 -17.33 -1.56
C GLU A 68 -2.77 -16.70 -2.53
N ASP A 69 -3.66 -15.83 -2.03
CA ASP A 69 -4.64 -15.17 -2.88
C ASP A 69 -3.95 -14.22 -3.86
N PHE A 70 -4.39 -14.23 -5.12
CA PHE A 70 -3.86 -13.37 -6.17
C PHE A 70 -4.01 -11.88 -5.87
N ARG A 71 -4.70 -11.46 -4.81
CA ARG A 71 -4.81 -10.06 -4.34
C ARG A 71 -3.69 -9.65 -3.40
N VAL A 72 -2.89 -10.60 -2.87
CA VAL A 72 -1.75 -10.31 -2.01
C VAL A 72 -0.56 -9.85 -2.86
N ARG A 73 0.06 -8.74 -2.48
CA ARG A 73 1.19 -8.11 -3.18
C ARG A 73 2.33 -7.79 -2.21
N PRO A 74 3.59 -7.78 -2.66
CA PRO A 74 4.69 -7.28 -1.85
C PRO A 74 4.59 -5.75 -1.73
N SER A 75 4.67 -5.24 -0.50
CA SER A 75 4.85 -3.81 -0.24
C SER A 75 6.32 -3.41 -0.46
N GLN A 76 6.58 -2.17 -0.88
CA GLN A 76 7.96 -1.68 -1.09
C GLN A 76 8.41 -0.63 -0.05
N ASP A 77 7.63 -0.39 1.00
CA ASP A 77 7.93 0.62 2.03
C ASP A 77 7.75 0.11 3.47
N ASP A 78 7.81 -1.20 3.67
CA ASP A 78 7.65 -1.89 4.96
C ASP A 78 6.30 -1.65 5.68
N ARG A 79 5.29 -1.09 4.99
CA ARG A 79 3.94 -0.89 5.53
C ARG A 79 2.92 -1.73 4.80
N PHE A 80 1.82 -2.03 5.49
CA PHE A 80 0.66 -2.61 4.84
C PHE A 80 -0.08 -1.51 4.07
N HIS A 81 -0.53 -1.82 2.85
CA HIS A 81 -1.43 -0.94 2.10
C HIS A 81 -2.64 -1.73 1.63
N VAL A 82 -3.78 -1.06 1.56
CA VAL A 82 -5.00 -1.64 1.03
C VAL A 82 -5.52 -0.79 -0.11
N CYS A 83 -6.03 -1.46 -1.13
CA CYS A 83 -6.91 -0.83 -2.10
C CYS A 83 -8.34 -1.28 -1.89
N ILE A 84 -9.27 -0.33 -1.90
CA ILE A 84 -10.69 -0.58 -1.77
C ILE A 84 -11.42 0.02 -2.97
N SER A 85 -12.29 -0.78 -3.58
CA SER A 85 -13.18 -0.29 -4.64
C SER A 85 -14.02 0.87 -4.11
N ASN A 86 -13.98 2.01 -4.79
CA ASN A 86 -14.76 3.20 -4.41
C ASN A 86 -16.27 3.03 -4.65
N VAL A 87 -16.67 2.00 -5.40
CA VAL A 87 -18.08 1.70 -5.72
C VAL A 87 -18.60 0.62 -4.76
N GLU A 88 -18.00 -0.57 -4.84
CA GLU A 88 -18.51 -1.78 -4.17
C GLU A 88 -17.89 -2.00 -2.78
N ARG A 89 -16.85 -1.25 -2.42
CA ARG A 89 -16.15 -1.33 -1.13
C ARG A 89 -15.55 -2.69 -0.78
N TYR A 90 -15.28 -3.53 -1.78
CA TYR A 90 -14.46 -4.73 -1.57
C TYR A 90 -12.96 -4.39 -1.65
N LEU A 91 -12.15 -5.23 -0.99
CA LEU A 91 -10.70 -5.18 -1.05
C LEU A 91 -10.23 -5.69 -2.42
N LEU A 92 -9.56 -4.80 -3.16
CA LEU A 92 -8.96 -5.07 -4.47
C LEU A 92 -7.62 -5.80 -4.31
N CYS A 93 -6.70 -5.20 -3.54
CA CYS A 93 -5.40 -5.80 -3.21
C CYS A 93 -4.96 -5.44 -1.79
N LEU A 94 -4.15 -6.31 -1.21
CA LEU A 94 -3.46 -6.12 0.07
C LEU A 94 -1.95 -6.19 -0.18
N TYR A 95 -1.25 -5.08 0.05
CA TYR A 95 0.21 -5.03 0.01
C TYR A 95 0.77 -5.35 1.39
N VAL A 96 1.65 -6.33 1.46
CA VAL A 96 2.19 -6.92 2.69
C VAL A 96 3.70 -6.64 2.78
N PRO A 97 4.22 -6.13 3.91
CA PRO A 97 5.65 -5.98 4.14
C PRO A 97 6.40 -7.30 4.02
N GLU A 98 7.66 -7.26 3.59
CA GLU A 98 8.50 -8.46 3.58
C GLU A 98 8.64 -9.10 4.97
N GLY A 99 8.75 -10.43 5.02
CA GLY A 99 8.91 -11.18 6.26
C GLY A 99 7.66 -11.25 7.15
N LYS A 100 6.50 -10.81 6.66
CA LYS A 100 5.19 -11.01 7.27
C LYS A 100 4.44 -12.06 6.44
N GLY A 101 4.29 -13.26 7.00
CA GLY A 101 3.58 -14.41 6.43
C GLY A 101 3.64 -15.58 7.38
#